data_AF-A0A2M7DDI3-F1
#
_entry.id   AF-A0A2M7DDI3-F1
#
_cell.length_a   1.000
_cell.length_b   1.000
_cell.length_c   1.000
_cell.angle_alpha   90.00
_cell.angle_beta   90.00
_cell.angle_gamma   90.00
#
_symmetry.space_group_name_H-M   'P 1'
#
loop_
_entity.id
_entity.type
_entity.pdbx_description
1 polymer ?
#
loop_
_entity_poly.entity_id
_entity_poly.type
_entity_poly.pdbx_seq_one_letter_code
_entity_poly.pdbx_strand_id
1 'polypeptide(L)'
;GRDFYDLIWYMEQGIIPDPIMLEKKEIKKPLKEIFDEIESFVVNNKNFAKGLASDLRPLFVSGGFVDVLSKNFLEIFQRARKDKYNL
;
A
#
# COMPACT_ATOMS: atom_id res chain seq x y z
N GLY A 1 9.28 9.19 -6.83
CA GLY A 1 9.76 8.06 -7.66
C GLY A 1 10.61 7.17 -6.80
N ARG A 2 10.20 5.90 -6.63
CA ARG A 2 10.67 4.88 -5.65
C ARG A 2 9.86 4.70 -4.35
N ASP A 3 8.63 5.19 -4.22
CA ASP A 3 7.72 4.81 -3.10
C ASP A 3 7.05 3.43 -3.30
N PHE A 4 7.34 2.77 -4.42
CA PHE A 4 6.67 1.53 -4.80
C PHE A 4 7.25 0.28 -4.12
N TYR A 5 8.59 0.24 -3.97
CA TYR A 5 9.26 -0.85 -3.26
C TYR A 5 8.92 -0.86 -1.78
N ASP A 6 8.69 0.32 -1.19
CA ASP A 6 8.18 0.44 0.18
C ASP A 6 6.78 -0.18 0.27
N LEU A 7 5.93 -0.01 -0.75
CA LEU A 7 4.59 -0.61 -0.78
C LEU A 7 4.63 -2.15 -0.86
N ILE A 8 5.52 -2.73 -1.69
CA ILE A 8 5.70 -4.20 -1.75
C ILE A 8 6.30 -4.72 -0.44
N TRP A 9 7.32 -4.05 0.07
CA TRP A 9 7.98 -4.42 1.32
C TRP A 9 7.00 -4.37 2.51
N TYR A 10 6.10 -3.38 2.54
CA TYR A 10 4.97 -3.31 3.48
C TYR A 10 3.99 -4.46 3.32
N MET A 11 3.72 -4.90 2.09
CA MET A 11 2.82 -6.02 1.86
C MET A 11 3.43 -7.35 2.30
N GLU A 12 4.73 -7.55 2.10
CA GLU A 12 5.45 -8.77 2.49
C GLU A 12 5.70 -8.87 4.01
N GLN A 13 6.02 -7.76 4.69
CA GLN A 13 6.27 -7.75 6.14
C GLN A 13 4.99 -7.62 7.00
N GLY A 14 3.83 -7.51 6.35
CA GLY A 14 2.59 -7.12 7.00
C GLY A 14 2.46 -5.61 7.03
N ILE A 15 1.25 -5.14 6.70
CA ILE A 15 0.86 -3.76 6.43
C ILE A 15 1.14 -2.87 7.66
N ILE A 16 2.40 -2.62 7.97
CA ILE A 16 2.85 -1.72 9.04
C ILE A 16 3.65 -0.62 8.38
N PRO A 17 3.16 0.62 8.51
CA PRO A 17 3.96 1.81 8.48
C PRO A 17 5.34 1.64 9.10
N ASP A 18 6.42 1.55 8.30
CA ASP A 18 7.79 1.35 8.80
C ASP A 18 8.05 2.39 9.90
N PRO A 19 8.13 1.97 11.17
CA PRO A 19 8.22 2.90 12.29
C PRO A 19 9.46 3.79 12.19
N ILE A 20 10.55 3.25 11.64
CA ILE A 20 11.81 3.96 11.45
C ILE A 20 11.65 5.03 10.36
N MET A 21 10.90 4.74 9.29
CA MET A 21 10.60 5.75 8.26
C MET A 21 9.61 6.80 8.73
N LEU A 22 8.60 6.42 9.51
CA LEU A 22 7.67 7.38 10.12
C LEU A 22 8.41 8.35 11.04
N GLU A 23 9.33 7.85 11.86
CA GLU A 23 10.16 8.65 12.75
C GLU A 23 11.10 9.58 11.95
N LYS A 24 11.78 9.06 10.91
CA LYS A 24 12.62 9.86 10.01
C LYS A 24 11.86 10.96 9.27
N LYS A 25 10.60 10.75 8.94
CA LYS A 25 9.72 11.74 8.30
C LYS A 25 8.96 12.61 9.29
N GLU A 26 9.23 12.47 10.59
CA GLU A 26 8.57 13.20 11.69
C GLU A 26 7.04 13.03 11.72
N ILE A 27 6.53 11.91 11.21
CA ILE A 27 5.10 11.60 11.18
C ILE A 27 4.70 11.05 12.55
N LYS A 28 4.07 11.90 13.37
CA LYS A 28 3.60 11.56 14.73
C LYS A 28 2.13 11.13 14.80
N LYS A 29 1.52 10.77 13.66
CA LYS A 29 0.10 10.44 13.59
C LYS A 29 -0.18 9.03 14.14
N PRO A 30 -1.34 8.80 14.79
CA PRO A 30 -1.81 7.46 15.10
C PRO A 30 -1.86 6.56 13.86
N LEU A 31 -1.54 5.28 14.03
CA LEU A 31 -1.50 4.31 12.95
C LEU A 31 -2.82 4.25 12.15
N LYS A 32 -3.95 4.41 12.84
CA LYS A 32 -5.28 4.48 12.25
C LYS A 32 -5.42 5.65 11.27
N GLU A 33 -4.96 6.85 11.64
CA GLU A 33 -5.03 8.03 10.78
C GLU A 33 -4.16 7.85 9.52
N ILE A 34 -3.02 7.19 9.66
CA ILE A 34 -2.15 6.85 8.51
C ILE A 34 -2.87 5.90 7.56
N PHE A 35 -3.56 4.88 8.08
CA PHE A 35 -4.34 3.96 7.24
C PHE A 35 -5.54 4.65 6.59
N ASP A 36 -6.25 5.52 7.31
CA ASP A 36 -7.37 6.27 6.78
C ASP A 36 -6.92 7.22 5.64
N GLU A 37 -5.72 7.82 5.76
CA GLU A 37 -5.11 8.64 4.70
C GLU A 37 -4.74 7.83 3.45
N ILE A 38 -4.16 6.63 3.63
CA ILE A 38 -3.85 5.71 2.53
C ILE A 38 -5.13 5.29 1.81
N GLU A 39 -6.16 4.91 2.57
CA GLU A 39 -7.45 4.50 2.03
C GLU A 39 -8.10 5.65 1.24
N SER A 40 -8.11 6.85 1.80
CA SER A 40 -8.59 8.06 1.14
C SER A 40 -7.83 8.35 -0.17
N PHE A 41 -6.49 8.20 -0.15
CA PHE A 41 -5.67 8.38 -1.35
C PHE A 41 -6.03 7.36 -2.46
N VAL A 42 -6.18 6.09 -2.11
CA VAL A 42 -6.54 5.01 -3.05
C VAL A 42 -7.93 5.26 -3.65
N VAL A 43 -8.91 5.62 -2.83
CA VAL A 43 -10.31 5.86 -3.26
C VAL A 43 -10.42 7.08 -4.16
N ASN A 44 -9.73 8.18 -3.81
CA ASN A 44 -9.85 9.44 -4.56
C ASN A 44 -8.99 9.47 -5.84
N ASN A 45 -8.00 8.59 -5.96
CA ASN A 45 -7.13 8.53 -7.12
C ASN A 45 -7.62 7.50 -8.16
N LYS A 46 -8.40 7.98 -9.13
CA LYS A 46 -8.95 7.17 -10.24
C LYS A 46 -7.89 6.41 -11.07
N ASN A 47 -6.64 6.86 -11.05
CA ASN A 47 -5.55 6.24 -11.78
C ASN A 47 -4.64 5.38 -10.89
N PHE A 48 -4.97 5.21 -9.61
CA PHE A 48 -4.16 4.48 -8.65
C PHE A 48 -3.80 3.08 -9.15
N ALA A 49 -4.80 2.26 -9.52
CA ALA A 49 -4.57 0.90 -9.99
C ALA A 49 -3.68 0.83 -11.25
N LYS A 50 -3.80 1.81 -12.17
CA LYS A 50 -2.98 1.87 -13.37
C LYS A 50 -1.53 2.28 -13.06
N GLY A 51 -1.35 3.28 -12.19
CA GLY A 51 -0.03 3.71 -11.73
C GLY A 51 0.66 2.60 -10.97
N LEU A 52 -0.05 1.98 -10.03
CA LEU A 52 0.40 0.85 -9.23
C LEU A 52 0.85 -0.31 -10.13
N ALA A 53 0.05 -0.67 -11.15
CA ALA A 53 0.44 -1.71 -12.11
C ALA A 53 1.66 -1.32 -12.95
N SER A 54 1.76 -0.06 -13.38
CA SER A 54 2.91 0.44 -14.16
C SER A 54 4.21 0.36 -13.36
N ASP A 55 4.16 0.67 -12.07
CA ASP A 55 5.31 0.64 -11.18
C ASP A 55 5.69 -0.80 -10.78
N LEU A 56 4.72 -1.70 -10.67
CA LEU A 56 4.91 -3.11 -10.36
C LEU A 56 5.46 -3.93 -11.52
N ARG A 57 4.97 -3.71 -12.73
CA ARG A 57 5.27 -4.56 -13.90
C ARG A 57 6.77 -4.83 -14.11
N PRO A 58 7.67 -3.86 -13.93
CA PRO A 58 9.11 -4.10 -14.07
C PRO A 58 9.70 -5.07 -13.03
N LEU A 59 8.99 -5.31 -11.92
CA LEU A 59 9.48 -6.07 -10.75
C LEU A 59 9.01 -7.52 -10.75
N PHE A 60 8.04 -7.86 -11.61
CA PHE A 60 7.43 -9.18 -11.65
C PHE A 60 7.55 -9.79 -13.04
N VAL A 61 7.94 -11.07 -13.07
CA VAL A 61 7.98 -11.86 -14.30
C VAL A 61 6.58 -12.11 -14.85
N SER A 62 5.57 -12.21 -13.98
CA SER A 62 4.16 -12.42 -14.34
C SER A 62 3.34 -11.14 -14.20
N GLY A 63 2.97 -10.55 -15.34
CA GLY A 63 2.09 -9.37 -15.36
C GLY A 63 0.66 -9.64 -14.87
N GLY A 64 0.19 -10.88 -14.96
CA GLY A 64 -1.16 -11.26 -14.51
C GLY A 64 -1.35 -11.09 -13.01
N PHE A 65 -0.33 -11.42 -12.20
CA PHE A 65 -0.35 -11.18 -10.76
C PHE A 65 -0.46 -9.68 -10.46
N VAL A 66 0.33 -8.85 -11.14
CA VAL A 66 0.34 -7.39 -10.96
C VAL A 66 -1.01 -6.76 -11.30
N ASP A 67 -1.65 -7.21 -12.38
CA ASP A 67 -2.95 -6.68 -12.79
C ASP A 67 -4.06 -7.07 -11.80
N VAL A 68 -4.02 -8.29 -11.26
CA VAL A 68 -4.98 -8.74 -10.22
C VAL A 68 -4.73 -8.01 -8.91
N LEU A 69 -3.47 -7.94 -8.46
CA LEU A 69 -3.09 -7.21 -7.25
C LEU A 69 -3.53 -5.76 -7.34
N SER A 70 -3.23 -5.09 -8.46
CA SER A 70 -3.50 -3.66 -8.58
C SER A 70 -4.98 -3.32 -8.66
N LYS A 71 -5.78 -4.18 -9.28
CA LYS A 71 -7.24 -4.02 -9.35
C LYS A 71 -7.91 -4.24 -7.99
N ASN A 72 -7.37 -5.15 -7.19
CA ASN A 72 -7.96 -5.55 -5.90
C ASN A 72 -7.24 -4.94 -4.69
N PHE A 73 -6.33 -4.00 -4.91
CA PHE A 73 -5.46 -3.47 -3.86
C PHE A 73 -6.24 -2.92 -2.66
N LEU A 74 -7.31 -2.17 -2.89
CA LEU A 74 -8.13 -1.60 -1.82
C LEU A 74 -8.75 -2.69 -0.92
N GLU A 75 -9.30 -3.74 -1.52
CA GLU A 75 -9.91 -4.85 -0.78
C GLU A 75 -8.84 -5.64 -0.01
N ILE A 76 -7.70 -5.92 -0.65
CA ILE A 76 -6.56 -6.59 -0.02
C ILE A 76 -6.06 -5.77 1.17
N PHE A 77 -5.93 -4.45 1.00
CA PHE A 77 -5.52 -3.52 2.03
C PHE A 77 -6.50 -3.49 3.22
N GLN A 78 -7.80 -3.33 2.96
CA GLN A 78 -8.85 -3.31 3.98
C GLN A 78 -8.90 -4.63 4.76
N ARG A 79 -8.81 -5.77 4.06
CA ARG A 79 -8.81 -7.09 4.69
C ARG A 79 -7.60 -7.26 5.61
N ALA A 80 -6.41 -6.94 5.12
CA ALA A 80 -5.21 -7.07 5.91
C ALA A 80 -5.15 -6.06 7.08
N ARG A 81 -5.73 -4.86 6.93
CA ARG A 81 -5.95 -3.92 8.04
C ARG A 81 -6.82 -4.53 9.14
N LYS A 82 -7.96 -5.12 8.76
CA LYS A 82 -8.90 -5.77 9.69
C LYS A 82 -8.27 -6.99 10.39
N ASP A 83 -7.68 -7.89 9.61
CA ASP A 83 -7.17 -9.18 10.09
C ASP A 83 -5.96 -9.02 11.01
N LYS A 84 -5.12 -7.99 10.81
CA LYS A 84 -3.87 -7.79 11.58
C LYS A 84 -3.95 -6.72 12.68
N TYR A 85 -4.79 -5.70 12.54
CA TYR A 85 -4.82 -4.57 13.48
C TYR A 85 -6.17 -4.37 14.18
N ASN A 86 -7.21 -5.12 13.79
CA ASN A 86 -8.56 -4.97 14.36
C ASN A 86 -9.09 -3.52 14.25
N LEU A 87 -8.68 -2.82 13.17
CA LEU A 87 -8.94 -1.40 12.87
C LEU A 87 -9.85 -1.21 11.66
#